data_AF-A0A6I2ZU28-F1
#
_entry.id   AF-A0A6I2ZU28-F1
#
_cell.length_a   1.000
_cell.length_b   1.000
_cell.length_c   1.000
_cell.angle_alpha   90.00
_cell.angle_beta   90.00
_cell.angle_gamma   90.00
#
_symmetry.space_group_name_H-M   'P 1'
#
loop_
_entity.id
_entity.type
_entity.pdbx_description
1 polymer ?
#
loop_
_entity_poly.entity_id
_entity_poly.type
_entity_poly.pdbx_seq_one_letter_code
_entity_poly.pdbx_strand_id
1 'polypeptide(L)'
;MKVTARIRSRAKAWYQAADKSVLTNVAFLVAISLSAVLLVSVTAFSWWSDNLAPSVTVGSRSITVSEMRQRGNLSAFRLSVEERRIRARVAAGTLSSATADAQIQSLKDQVDNINNAITSDAIDALLVAQLADERGVSASDDAINAAWLAESTLPELRLLRRISIDFVPAD
;
A
#
# COMPACT_ATOMS: atom_id res chain seq x y z
N MET A 1 -3.60 55.32 6.03
CA MET A 1 -3.77 55.04 4.58
C MET A 1 -3.56 53.55 4.32
N LYS A 2 -4.58 52.85 3.83
CA LYS A 2 -4.61 51.39 3.66
C LYS A 2 -3.58 50.95 2.60
N VAL A 3 -2.76 49.94 2.90
CA VAL A 3 -1.68 49.39 2.05
C VAL A 3 -2.14 49.15 0.60
N THR A 4 -3.39 48.71 0.46
CA THR A 4 -4.07 48.49 -0.83
C THR A 4 -4.14 49.74 -1.72
N ALA A 5 -4.35 50.92 -1.14
CA ALA A 5 -4.39 52.18 -1.89
C ALA A 5 -3.02 52.56 -2.46
N ARG A 6 -1.94 52.31 -1.70
CA ARG A 6 -0.57 52.55 -2.14
C ARG A 6 -0.18 51.61 -3.29
N ILE A 7 -0.52 50.33 -3.18
CA ILE A 7 -0.26 49.33 -4.23
C ILE A 7 -0.99 49.71 -5.52
N ARG A 8 -2.28 50.03 -5.45
CA ARG A 8 -3.07 50.45 -6.62
C ARG A 8 -2.54 51.71 -7.28
N SER A 9 -2.16 52.72 -6.49
CA SER A 9 -1.61 53.97 -7.03
C SER A 9 -0.31 53.76 -7.79
N ARG A 10 0.58 52.90 -7.27
CA ARG A 10 1.85 52.53 -7.92
C ARG A 10 1.62 51.70 -9.19
N ALA A 11 0.71 50.73 -9.14
CA ALA A 11 0.36 49.93 -10.31
C ALA A 11 -0.22 50.80 -11.44
N LYS A 12 -1.08 51.78 -11.10
CA LYS A 12 -1.65 52.71 -12.08
C LYS A 12 -0.59 53.62 -12.72
N ALA A 13 0.33 54.15 -11.92
CA ALA A 13 1.43 54.99 -12.42
C ALA A 13 2.36 54.20 -13.36
N TRP A 14 2.68 52.94 -13.00
CA TRP A 14 3.48 52.06 -13.84
C TRP A 14 2.77 51.70 -15.15
N TYR A 15 1.47 51.38 -15.09
CA TYR A 15 0.67 51.04 -16.27
C TYR A 15 0.57 52.20 -17.28
N GLN A 16 0.50 53.44 -16.81
CA GLN A 16 0.46 54.62 -17.68
C GLN A 16 1.82 54.96 -18.32
N ALA A 17 2.91 54.57 -17.69
CA ALA A 17 4.29 54.82 -18.17
C ALA A 17 4.86 53.68 -19.01
N ALA A 18 4.25 52.49 -18.97
CA ALA A 18 4.76 51.29 -19.65
C ALA A 18 4.29 51.20 -21.11
N ASP A 19 5.17 50.69 -21.97
CA ASP A 19 4.83 50.36 -23.36
C ASP A 19 3.79 49.21 -23.38
N LYS A 20 2.77 49.35 -24.23
CA LYS A 20 1.69 48.37 -24.40
C LYS A 20 2.22 47.00 -24.85
N SER A 21 3.29 46.96 -25.64
CA SER A 21 3.94 45.70 -26.03
C SER A 21 4.56 44.98 -24.82
N VAL A 22 5.26 45.72 -23.95
CA VAL A 22 5.85 45.18 -22.72
C VAL A 22 4.77 44.70 -21.74
N LEU A 23 3.70 45.48 -21.57
CA LEU A 23 2.55 45.09 -20.73
C LEU A 23 1.92 43.78 -21.20
N THR A 24 1.82 43.58 -22.52
CA THR A 24 1.23 42.37 -23.11
C THR A 24 2.13 41.16 -22.88
N ASN A 25 3.44 41.28 -23.12
CA ASN A 25 4.41 40.22 -22.85
C ASN A 25 4.45 39.84 -21.36
N VAL A 26 4.43 40.83 -20.45
CA VAL A 26 4.36 40.57 -19.00
C VAL A 26 3.05 39.89 -18.62
N ALA A 27 1.92 40.31 -19.18
CA ALA A 27 0.63 39.66 -18.93
C ALA A 27 0.64 38.19 -19.40
N PHE A 28 1.22 37.91 -20.57
CA PHE A 28 1.40 36.54 -21.06
C PHE A 28 2.32 35.72 -20.15
N LEU A 29 3.46 36.27 -19.70
CA LEU A 29 4.36 35.58 -18.78
C LEU A 29 3.68 35.28 -17.44
N VAL A 30 2.91 36.23 -16.91
CA VAL A 30 2.12 36.01 -15.69
C VAL A 30 1.08 34.91 -15.92
N ALA A 31 0.35 34.94 -17.03
CA ALA A 31 -0.65 33.90 -17.36
C ALA A 31 -0.02 32.51 -17.51
N ILE A 32 1.15 32.42 -18.15
CA ILE A 32 1.91 31.16 -18.29
C ILE A 32 2.36 30.68 -16.91
N SER A 33 2.95 31.56 -16.10
CA SER A 33 3.44 31.19 -14.77
C SER A 33 2.29 30.72 -13.86
N LEU A 34 1.14 31.38 -13.92
CA LEU A 34 -0.03 31.03 -13.13
C LEU A 34 -0.62 29.68 -13.59
N SER A 35 -0.68 29.45 -14.90
CA SER A 35 -1.05 28.15 -15.47
C SER A 35 -0.10 27.03 -15.03
N ALA A 36 1.21 27.27 -15.06
CA ALA A 36 2.21 26.29 -14.63
C ALA A 36 2.10 25.96 -13.14
N VAL A 37 1.91 26.98 -12.29
CA VAL A 37 1.70 26.78 -10.84
C VAL A 37 0.42 25.99 -10.57
N LEU A 38 -0.68 26.31 -11.27
CA LEU A 38 -1.92 25.56 -11.14
C LEU A 38 -1.74 24.10 -11.54
N LEU A 39 -1.06 23.83 -12.66
CA LEU A 39 -0.79 22.47 -13.10
C LEU A 39 0.00 21.68 -12.05
N VAL A 40 1.12 22.23 -11.58
CA VAL A 40 1.95 21.58 -10.54
C VAL A 40 1.14 21.35 -9.27
N SER A 41 0.31 22.32 -8.87
CA SER A 41 -0.52 22.20 -7.66
C SER A 41 -1.54 21.08 -7.78
N VAL A 42 -2.24 20.98 -8.92
CA VAL A 42 -3.24 19.91 -9.15
C VAL A 42 -2.57 18.55 -9.23
N THR A 43 -1.43 18.44 -9.92
CA THR A 43 -0.68 17.17 -9.99
C THR A 43 -0.17 16.74 -8.61
N ALA A 44 0.39 17.66 -7.82
CA ALA A 44 0.85 17.36 -6.47
C ALA A 44 -0.31 16.96 -5.56
N PHE A 45 -1.45 17.66 -5.66
CA PHE A 45 -2.65 17.33 -4.88
C PHE A 45 -3.22 15.96 -5.23
N SER A 46 -3.31 15.63 -6.52
CA SER A 46 -3.76 14.30 -6.98
C SER A 46 -2.85 13.22 -6.42
N TRP A 47 -1.53 13.38 -6.57
CA TRP A 47 -0.57 12.40 -6.05
C TRP A 47 -0.68 12.22 -4.53
N TRP A 48 -0.85 13.32 -3.79
CA TRP A 48 -1.09 13.27 -2.34
C TRP A 48 -2.38 12.52 -2.02
N SER A 49 -3.47 12.83 -2.71
CA SER A 49 -4.76 12.16 -2.54
C SER A 49 -4.67 10.66 -2.82
N ASP A 50 -3.92 10.26 -3.85
CA ASP A 50 -3.83 8.88 -4.30
C ASP A 50 -2.87 8.02 -3.45
N ASN A 51 -2.03 8.64 -2.62
CA ASN A 51 -0.98 7.92 -1.89
C ASN A 51 -1.01 8.14 -0.37
N LEU A 52 -1.22 9.39 0.06
CA LEU A 52 -1.05 9.81 1.45
C LEU A 52 -2.38 10.12 2.14
N ALA A 53 -3.47 10.31 1.40
CA ALA A 53 -4.76 10.50 2.02
C ALA A 53 -5.14 9.27 2.89
N PRO A 54 -5.82 9.49 4.02
CA PRO A 54 -6.40 8.41 4.81
C PRO A 54 -7.45 7.65 3.98
N SER A 55 -7.30 6.33 3.91
CA SER A 55 -8.29 5.43 3.28
C SER A 55 -9.22 4.82 4.31
N VAL A 56 -8.68 4.46 5.49
CA VAL A 56 -9.45 3.90 6.61
C VAL A 56 -9.00 4.62 7.87
N THR A 57 -9.95 5.02 8.70
CA THR A 57 -9.70 5.77 9.95
C THR A 57 -10.47 5.14 11.10
N VAL A 58 -9.80 4.89 12.22
CA VAL A 58 -10.41 4.43 13.47
C VAL A 58 -9.85 5.28 14.60
N GLY A 59 -10.72 6.06 15.25
CA GLY A 59 -10.30 7.00 16.28
C GLY A 59 -9.29 8.04 15.76
N SER A 60 -8.10 8.07 16.37
CA SER A 60 -6.99 8.94 15.98
C SER A 60 -5.99 8.28 15.02
N ARG A 61 -6.16 7.00 14.68
CA ARG A 61 -5.25 6.24 13.82
C ARG A 61 -5.85 6.07 12.43
N SER A 62 -4.99 5.99 11.42
CA SER A 62 -5.41 5.84 10.02
C SER A 62 -4.42 5.04 9.19
N ILE A 63 -4.93 4.39 8.14
CA ILE A 63 -4.13 3.73 7.10
C ILE A 63 -4.30 4.54 5.81
N THR A 64 -3.20 4.79 5.11
CA THR A 64 -3.18 5.57 3.87
C THR A 64 -3.64 4.76 2.66
N VAL A 65 -4.05 5.44 1.58
CA VAL A 65 -4.42 4.78 0.31
C VAL A 65 -3.28 3.90 -0.24
N SER A 66 -2.03 4.38 -0.15
CA SER A 66 -0.88 3.59 -0.63
C SER A 66 -0.67 2.30 0.16
N GLU A 67 -0.84 2.34 1.48
CA GLU A 67 -0.72 1.14 2.32
C GLU A 67 -1.87 0.16 2.05
N MET A 68 -3.11 0.64 1.90
CA MET A 68 -4.24 -0.22 1.50
C MET A 68 -3.99 -0.92 0.16
N ARG A 69 -3.41 -0.20 -0.81
CA ARG A 69 -3.03 -0.77 -2.10
C ARG A 69 -1.95 -1.86 -1.95
N GLN A 70 -0.96 -1.64 -1.10
CA GLN A 70 0.08 -2.65 -0.81
C GLN A 70 -0.52 -3.89 -0.15
N ARG A 71 -1.45 -3.73 0.81
CA ARG A 71 -2.17 -4.84 1.44
C ARG A 71 -2.98 -5.63 0.39
N GLY A 72 -3.71 -4.94 -0.48
CA GLY A 72 -4.43 -5.56 -1.59
C GLY A 72 -3.50 -6.37 -2.51
N ASN A 73 -2.36 -5.78 -2.91
CA ASN A 73 -1.37 -6.45 -3.75
C ASN A 73 -0.76 -7.69 -3.07
N LEU A 74 -0.46 -7.62 -1.77
CA LEU A 74 0.06 -8.76 -1.01
C LEU A 74 -0.96 -9.88 -0.90
N SER A 75 -2.22 -9.55 -0.59
CA SER A 75 -3.30 -10.54 -0.50
C SER A 75 -3.57 -11.21 -1.85
N ALA A 76 -3.63 -10.43 -2.93
CA ALA A 76 -3.77 -10.96 -4.28
C ALA A 76 -2.59 -11.85 -4.68
N PHE A 77 -1.36 -11.45 -4.32
CA PHE A 77 -0.17 -12.26 -4.55
C PHE A 77 -0.26 -13.61 -3.83
N ARG A 78 -0.65 -13.63 -2.55
CA ARG A 78 -0.82 -14.86 -1.76
C ARG A 78 -1.86 -15.80 -2.39
N LEU A 79 -3.02 -15.28 -2.80
CA LEU A 79 -4.04 -16.08 -3.49
C LEU A 79 -3.51 -16.65 -4.82
N SER A 80 -2.74 -15.85 -5.59
CA SER A 80 -2.13 -16.31 -6.84
C SER A 80 -1.10 -17.44 -6.63
N VAL A 81 -0.34 -17.41 -5.52
CA VAL A 81 0.61 -18.46 -5.16
C VAL A 81 -0.15 -19.74 -4.86
N GLU A 82 -1.26 -19.67 -4.13
CA GLU A 82 -2.06 -20.84 -3.79
C GLU A 82 -2.69 -21.47 -5.05
N GLU A 83 -3.20 -20.65 -5.97
CA GLU A 83 -3.70 -21.14 -7.26
C GLU A 83 -2.61 -21.90 -8.03
N ARG A 84 -1.39 -21.36 -8.09
CA ARG A 84 -0.24 -22.04 -8.74
C ARG A 84 0.10 -23.36 -8.06
N ARG A 85 0.04 -23.43 -6.73
CA ARG A 85 0.27 -24.66 -5.97
C ARG A 85 -0.79 -25.72 -6.25
N ILE A 86 -2.06 -25.32 -6.38
CA ILE A 86 -3.15 -26.22 -6.75
C ILE A 86 -2.90 -26.78 -8.16
N ARG A 87 -2.59 -25.91 -9.14
CA ARG A 87 -2.31 -26.34 -10.52
C ARG A 87 -1.09 -27.27 -10.60
N ALA A 88 -0.05 -27.00 -9.82
CA ALA A 88 1.12 -27.89 -9.73
C ALA A 88 0.76 -29.28 -9.17
N ARG A 89 -0.12 -29.34 -8.17
CA ARG A 89 -0.61 -30.61 -7.60
C ARG A 89 -1.42 -31.44 -8.60
N VAL A 90 -2.22 -30.78 -9.45
CA VAL A 90 -2.93 -31.42 -10.57
C VAL A 90 -1.95 -31.99 -11.59
N ALA A 91 -0.97 -31.19 -12.01
CA ALA A 91 0.06 -31.62 -12.97
C ALA A 91 0.90 -32.79 -12.43
N ALA A 92 1.13 -32.82 -11.11
CA ALA A 92 1.81 -33.92 -10.42
C ALA A 92 0.92 -35.17 -10.21
N GLY A 93 -0.36 -35.14 -10.60
CA GLY A 93 -1.31 -36.23 -10.40
C GLY A 93 -1.74 -36.47 -8.95
N THR A 94 -1.35 -35.57 -8.03
CA THR A 94 -1.66 -35.66 -6.59
C THR A 94 -3.01 -35.06 -6.20
N LEU A 95 -3.66 -34.37 -7.14
CA LEU A 95 -4.96 -33.74 -6.97
C LEU A 95 -5.79 -33.95 -8.24
N SER A 96 -7.07 -34.30 -8.10
CA SER A 96 -7.97 -34.45 -9.24
C SER A 96 -8.32 -33.09 -9.86
N SER A 97 -8.53 -33.03 -11.17
CA SER A 97 -8.92 -31.79 -11.87
C SER A 97 -10.24 -31.22 -11.32
N ALA A 98 -11.24 -32.07 -11.05
CA ALA A 98 -12.53 -31.63 -10.52
C ALA A 98 -12.40 -30.98 -9.14
N THR A 99 -11.57 -31.54 -8.26
CA THR A 99 -11.30 -30.95 -6.93
C THR A 99 -10.55 -29.62 -7.08
N ALA A 100 -9.58 -29.57 -7.99
CA ALA A 100 -8.80 -28.36 -8.24
C ALA A 100 -9.68 -27.23 -8.79
N ASP A 101 -10.59 -27.52 -9.72
CA ASP A 101 -11.49 -26.52 -10.30
C ASP A 101 -12.40 -25.91 -9.23
N ALA A 102 -12.92 -26.71 -8.29
CA ALA A 102 -13.70 -26.21 -7.16
C ALA A 102 -12.87 -25.31 -6.23
N GLN A 103 -11.61 -25.69 -5.95
CA GLN A 103 -10.72 -24.87 -5.12
C GLN A 103 -10.32 -23.56 -5.81
N ILE A 104 -10.01 -23.61 -7.11
CA ILE A 104 -9.69 -22.42 -7.90
C ILE A 104 -10.90 -21.49 -7.97
N GLN A 105 -12.12 -22.04 -8.09
CA GLN A 105 -13.32 -21.22 -8.06
C GLN A 105 -13.48 -20.50 -6.71
N SER A 106 -13.29 -21.21 -5.60
CA SER A 106 -13.30 -20.56 -4.27
C SER A 106 -12.23 -19.47 -4.13
N LEU A 107 -11.04 -19.65 -4.71
CA LEU A 107 -10.00 -18.61 -4.72
C LEU A 107 -10.43 -17.40 -5.55
N LYS A 108 -11.13 -17.58 -6.67
CA LYS A 108 -11.67 -16.47 -7.47
C LYS A 108 -12.72 -15.69 -6.67
N ASP A 109 -13.62 -16.39 -5.99
CA ASP A 109 -14.62 -15.75 -5.14
C ASP A 109 -13.95 -14.94 -4.00
N GLN A 110 -12.80 -15.39 -3.49
CA GLN A 110 -11.99 -14.64 -2.52
C GLN A 110 -11.32 -13.41 -3.15
N VAL A 111 -10.82 -13.51 -4.38
CA VAL A 111 -10.26 -12.37 -5.12
C VAL A 111 -11.35 -11.31 -5.36
N ASP A 112 -12.56 -11.72 -5.75
CA ASP A 112 -13.66 -10.78 -6.00
C ASP A 112 -14.08 -10.04 -4.72
N ASN A 113 -13.94 -10.68 -3.55
CA ASN A 113 -14.25 -10.10 -2.25
C ASN A 113 -13.04 -9.47 -1.53
N ILE A 114 -11.87 -9.41 -2.18
CA ILE A 114 -10.61 -9.03 -1.53
C ILE A 114 -10.67 -7.63 -0.90
N ASN A 115 -11.35 -6.69 -1.55
CA ASN A 115 -11.47 -5.30 -1.07
C ASN A 115 -12.21 -5.21 0.26
N ASN A 116 -13.25 -6.03 0.45
CA ASN A 116 -14.00 -6.09 1.70
C ASN A 116 -13.14 -6.72 2.81
N ALA A 117 -12.45 -7.81 2.48
CA ALA A 117 -11.56 -8.49 3.41
C ALA A 117 -10.43 -7.59 3.91
N ILE A 118 -9.70 -6.91 3.00
CA ILE A 118 -8.59 -6.02 3.40
C ILE A 118 -9.08 -4.80 4.17
N THR A 119 -10.29 -4.30 3.90
CA THR A 119 -10.87 -3.18 4.63
C THR A 119 -11.23 -3.59 6.06
N SER A 120 -11.84 -4.77 6.24
CA SER A 120 -12.12 -5.32 7.57
C SER A 120 -10.82 -5.53 8.36
N ASP A 121 -9.82 -6.20 7.76
CA ASP A 121 -8.51 -6.44 8.37
C ASP A 121 -7.81 -5.13 8.77
N ALA A 122 -7.93 -4.09 7.93
CA ALA A 122 -7.37 -2.78 8.21
C ALA A 122 -8.04 -2.11 9.43
N ILE A 123 -9.37 -2.20 9.53
CA ILE A 123 -10.12 -1.70 10.68
C ILE A 123 -9.73 -2.46 11.94
N ASP A 124 -9.68 -3.79 11.88
CA ASP A 124 -9.33 -4.64 13.02
C ASP A 124 -7.91 -4.35 13.50
N ALA A 125 -6.94 -4.23 12.58
CA ALA A 125 -5.56 -3.87 12.91
C ALA A 125 -5.47 -2.50 13.59
N LEU A 126 -6.21 -1.50 13.10
CA LEU A 126 -6.26 -0.17 13.70
C LEU A 126 -6.90 -0.19 15.09
N LEU A 127 -7.98 -0.96 15.25
CA LEU A 127 -8.66 -1.12 16.53
C LEU A 127 -7.77 -1.79 17.57
N VAL A 128 -7.09 -2.88 17.20
CA VAL A 128 -6.12 -3.56 18.07
C VAL A 128 -4.98 -2.63 18.44
N ALA A 129 -4.47 -1.84 17.49
CA ALA A 129 -3.39 -0.91 17.77
C ALA A 129 -3.81 0.22 18.71
N GLN A 130 -5.02 0.76 18.57
CA GLN A 130 -5.57 1.74 19.50
C GLN A 130 -5.74 1.13 20.90
N LEU A 131 -6.33 -0.07 20.98
CA LEU A 131 -6.53 -0.76 22.25
C LEU A 131 -5.18 -1.07 22.94
N ALA A 132 -4.15 -1.43 22.17
CA ALA A 132 -2.81 -1.66 22.70
C ALA A 132 -2.23 -0.40 23.33
N ASP A 133 -2.33 0.77 22.66
CA ASP A 133 -1.89 2.05 23.23
C ASP A 133 -2.64 2.37 24.53
N GLU A 134 -3.97 2.24 24.53
CA GLU A 134 -4.81 2.51 25.71
C GLU A 134 -4.44 1.61 26.90
N ARG A 135 -3.95 0.39 26.63
CA ARG A 135 -3.51 -0.56 27.64
C ARG A 135 -2.00 -0.50 27.93
N GLY A 136 -1.26 0.39 27.28
CA GLY A 136 0.20 0.48 27.42
C GLY A 136 0.95 -0.77 26.93
N VAL A 137 0.34 -1.55 26.03
CA VAL A 137 0.95 -2.75 25.45
C VAL A 137 1.75 -2.35 24.22
N SER A 138 3.04 -2.69 24.20
CA SER A 138 3.92 -2.53 23.05
C SER A 138 4.63 -3.84 22.74
N ALA A 139 4.89 -4.10 21.46
CA ALA A 139 5.68 -5.24 21.04
C ALA A 139 7.17 -4.92 21.26
N SER A 140 7.91 -5.84 21.90
CA SER A 140 9.35 -5.73 22.01
C SER A 140 10.03 -6.09 20.69
N ASP A 141 11.21 -5.53 20.44
CA ASP A 141 12.01 -5.85 19.25
C ASP A 141 12.31 -7.36 19.16
N ASP A 142 12.56 -8.02 20.29
CA ASP A 142 12.79 -9.46 20.35
C ASP A 142 11.56 -10.26 19.89
N ALA A 143 10.35 -9.85 20.29
CA ALA A 143 9.11 -10.50 19.88
C ALA A 143 8.86 -10.31 18.38
N ILE A 144 9.15 -9.11 17.85
CA ILE A 144 9.04 -8.81 16.42
C ILE A 144 10.03 -9.66 15.61
N ASN A 145 11.28 -9.74 16.05
CA ASN A 145 12.31 -10.54 15.41
C ASN A 145 11.99 -12.03 15.43
N ALA A 146 11.47 -12.54 16.56
CA ALA A 146 11.04 -13.93 16.67
C ALA A 146 9.87 -14.25 15.72
N ALA A 147 8.88 -13.37 15.62
CA ALA A 147 7.76 -13.52 14.69
C ALA A 147 8.22 -13.45 13.23
N TRP A 148 9.12 -12.54 12.91
CA TRP A 148 9.71 -12.43 11.57
C TRP A 148 10.55 -13.65 11.21
N LEU A 149 11.33 -14.17 12.15
CA LEU A 149 12.08 -15.40 11.96
C LEU A 149 11.12 -16.56 11.66
N ALA A 150 10.06 -16.71 12.44
CA ALA A 150 9.06 -17.76 12.22
C ALA A 150 8.40 -17.68 10.83
N GLU A 151 8.05 -16.48 10.36
CA GLU A 151 7.46 -16.26 9.03
C GLU A 151 8.48 -16.49 7.89
N SER A 152 9.74 -16.11 8.09
CA SER A 152 10.81 -16.23 7.08
C SER A 152 11.42 -17.62 6.98
N THR A 153 11.27 -18.46 8.02
CA THR A 153 11.73 -19.85 8.00
C THR A 153 10.64 -20.78 7.49
N LEU A 154 10.92 -21.53 6.42
CA LEU A 154 10.10 -22.67 6.04
C LEU A 154 10.35 -23.80 7.05
N PRO A 155 9.30 -24.42 7.63
CA PRO A 155 9.51 -25.63 8.42
C PRO A 155 10.20 -26.68 7.55
N GLU A 156 11.27 -27.29 8.06
CA GLU A 156 12.09 -28.24 7.30
C GLU A 156 11.24 -29.48 6.94
N LEU A 157 10.96 -29.68 5.65
CA LEU A 157 10.14 -30.79 5.14
C LEU A 157 10.96 -32.05 4.80
N ARG A 158 12.26 -32.10 5.11
CA ARG A 158 13.08 -33.29 4.85
C ARG A 158 12.68 -34.40 5.81
N LEU A 159 11.93 -35.38 5.30
CA LEU A 159 11.72 -36.67 5.96
C LEU A 159 13.04 -37.45 5.96
N LEU A 160 13.91 -37.22 6.95
CA LEU A 160 15.09 -38.03 7.17
C LEU A 160 14.66 -39.42 7.67
N ARG A 161 14.64 -40.41 6.76
CA ARG A 161 14.53 -41.82 7.15
C ARG A 161 15.91 -42.33 7.55
N ARG A 162 16.14 -42.55 8.85
CA ARG A 162 17.35 -43.20 9.36
C ARG A 162 17.18 -44.71 9.27
N ILE A 163 18.06 -45.38 8.52
CA ILE A 163 18.26 -46.84 8.61
C ILE A 163 19.46 -47.05 9.53
N SER A 164 19.24 -47.63 10.70
CA SER A 164 20.31 -48.10 11.58
C SER A 164 20.52 -49.59 11.35
N ILE A 165 21.77 -49.99 11.09
CA ILE A 165 22.19 -51.38 11.01
C ILE A 165 23.04 -51.64 12.25
N ASP A 166 22.58 -52.55 13.11
CA ASP A 166 23.38 -53.03 14.24
C ASP A 166 24.39 -54.06 13.70
N PHE A 167 25.68 -53.76 13.85
CA PHE A 167 26.75 -54.69 13.51
C PHE A 167 27.00 -55.62 14.70
N VAL A 168 26.80 -56.92 14.49
CA VAL A 168 27.26 -57.95 15.43
C VAL A 168 28.59 -58.50 14.86
N PRO A 169 29.73 -58.30 15.53
CA PRO A 169 31.00 -58.92 15.14
C PRO A 169 30.87 -60.44 15.28
N ALA A 170 31.37 -61.19 14.28
CA ALA A 170 31.55 -62.63 14.43
C ALA A 170 32.81 -62.89 15.26
N ASP A 171 32.68 -63.77 16.25
CA ASP A 171 33.76 -64.26 17.13
C ASP A 171 34.90 -64.93 16.37
#